data_AF-A0A7Y0X697-F1
#
_entry.id   AF-A0A7Y0X697-F1
#
_cell.length_a   1.000
_cell.length_b   1.000
_cell.length_c   1.000
_cell.angle_alpha   90.00
_cell.angle_beta   90.00
_cell.angle_gamma   90.00
#
_symmetry.space_group_name_H-M   'P 1'
#
loop_
_entity.id
_entity.type
_entity.pdbx_description
1 polymer ?
#
loop_
_entity_poly.entity_id
_entity_poly.type
_entity_poly.pdbx_seq_one_letter_code
_entity_poly.pdbx_strand_id
1 'polypeptide(L)' 'STKPIPGYQVEILNELGEAVGPNQQGFVALKRPLPPSCLPTVWRNHDRFETGYLSQFPGYYVSGDGGYLDEDGYLFIM' A
#
# COMPACT_ATOMS: atom_id res chain seq x y z
N SER A 1 13.36 8.39 7.40
CA SER A 1 12.04 8.72 6.87
C SER A 1 12.21 9.47 5.55
N THR A 2 11.40 9.16 4.54
CA THR A 2 11.43 9.79 3.21
C THR A 2 10.02 9.90 2.64
N LYS A 3 9.85 10.66 1.55
CA LYS A 3 8.57 10.78 0.83
C LYS A 3 8.46 9.72 -0.28
N PRO A 4 7.24 9.38 -0.73
CA PRO A 4 7.04 8.49 -1.88
C PRO A 4 7.70 9.03 -3.13
N ILE A 5 8.24 8.12 -3.95
CA ILE A 5 8.72 8.45 -5.29
C ILE A 5 7.53 8.66 -6.25
N PRO A 6 7.68 9.48 -7.31
CA PRO A 6 6.60 9.72 -8.27
C PRO A 6 6.03 8.42 -8.85
N GLY A 7 4.70 8.37 -8.99
CA GLY A 7 3.96 7.20 -9.46
C GLY A 7 3.48 6.26 -8.34
N TYR A 8 4.00 6.40 -7.13
CA TYR A 8 3.52 5.66 -5.96
C TYR A 8 2.64 6.55 -5.09
N GLN A 9 1.32 6.31 -5.13
CA GLN A 9 0.38 6.91 -4.20
C GLN A 9 0.26 6.02 -2.96
N VAL A 10 1.04 6.34 -1.93
CA VAL A 10 1.03 5.65 -0.64
C VAL A 10 -0.10 6.22 0.23
N GLU A 11 -0.92 5.33 0.76
CA GLU A 11 -1.95 5.64 1.75
C GLU A 11 -1.82 4.65 2.93
N ILE A 12 -2.19 5.11 4.12
CA ILE A 12 -2.27 4.26 5.30
C ILE A 12 -3.73 3.90 5.50
N LEU A 13 -4.05 2.62 5.53
CA LEU A 13 -5.42 2.12 5.67
C LEU A 13 -5.64 1.48 7.04
N ASN A 14 -6.82 1.68 7.62
CA ASN A 14 -7.26 0.92 8.79
C ASN A 14 -7.74 -0.49 8.39
N GLU A 15 -8.18 -1.28 9.36
CA GLU A 15 -8.71 -2.64 9.15
C GLU A 15 -9.97 -2.68 8.27
N LEU A 16 -10.69 -1.57 8.16
CA LEU A 16 -11.88 -1.42 7.31
C LEU A 16 -11.53 -1.00 5.88
N GLY A 17 -10.25 -0.73 5.59
CA GLY A 17 -9.78 -0.25 4.28
C GLY A 17 -9.99 1.24 4.06
N GLU A 18 -10.22 2.02 5.11
CA GLU A 18 -10.39 3.47 5.04
C GLU A 18 -9.06 4.17 5.33
N ALA A 19 -8.78 5.25 4.59
CA ALA A 19 -7.58 6.02 4.78
C ALA A 19 -7.58 6.75 6.13
N VAL A 20 -6.49 6.60 6.88
CA VAL A 20 -6.32 7.25 8.19
C VAL A 20 -5.55 8.56 8.08
N GLY A 21 -5.71 9.40 9.11
CA GLY A 21 -5.03 10.68 9.20
C GLY A 21 -3.55 10.58 9.58
N PRO A 22 -2.83 11.72 9.61
CA PRO A 22 -1.43 11.76 10.02
C PRO A 22 -1.20 11.15 11.41
N ASN A 23 -0.03 10.55 11.60
CA ASN A 23 0.42 9.91 12.84
C ASN A 23 -0.47 8.74 13.32
N GLN A 24 -1.36 8.22 12.46
CA GLN A 24 -2.15 7.02 12.73
C GLN A 24 -1.52 5.80 12.07
N GLN A 25 -1.41 4.72 12.85
CA GLN A 25 -0.86 3.46 12.37
C GLN A 25 -1.90 2.69 11.57
N GLY A 26 -1.44 1.99 10.54
CA GLY A 26 -2.26 1.10 9.75
C GLY A 26 -1.44 0.31 8.73
N PHE A 27 -2.14 -0.25 7.76
CA PHE A 27 -1.55 -0.99 6.65
C PHE A 27 -1.01 -0.02 5.61
N VAL A 28 0.24 -0.22 5.21
CA VAL A 28 0.83 0.54 4.10
C VAL A 28 0.30 -0.01 2.79
N ALA A 29 -0.50 0.81 2.10
CA ALA A 29 -1.15 0.44 0.86
C ALA A 29 -0.79 1.42 -0.26
N LEU A 30 -0.76 0.89 -1.49
CA LEU A 30 -0.50 1.65 -2.70
C LEU A 30 -1.79 1.70 -3.52
N LYS A 31 -2.27 2.90 -3.84
CA LYS A 31 -3.44 3.06 -4.70
C LYS A 31 -3.11 2.62 -6.13
N ARG A 32 -3.99 1.82 -6.74
CA ARG A 32 -3.81 1.35 -8.11
C ARG A 32 -4.30 2.38 -9.14
N PRO A 33 -3.74 2.39 -10.37
CA PRO A 33 -2.72 1.48 -10.89
C PRO A 33 -1.33 1.73 -10.32
N LEU A 34 -0.55 0.66 -10.16
CA LEU A 34 0.85 0.74 -9.78
C LEU A 34 1.69 1.31 -10.93
N PRO A 35 2.81 1.98 -10.63
CA PRO A 35 3.73 2.47 -11.64
C PRO A 35 4.41 1.33 -12.40
N PRO A 36 4.99 1.61 -13.58
CA PRO A 36 5.72 0.61 -14.36
C PRO A 36 6.86 0.00 -13.53
N SER A 37 7.16 -1.27 -13.80
CA SER A 37 8.16 -2.11 -13.11
C SER A 37 7.67 -2.79 -11.82
N CYS A 38 6.44 -2.55 -11.38
CA CYS A 38 5.82 -3.37 -10.33
C CYS A 38 5.50 -4.78 -10.82
N LEU A 39 5.38 -5.74 -9.88
CA LEU A 39 5.04 -7.12 -10.23
C LEU A 39 3.67 -7.18 -10.94
N PRO A 40 3.58 -7.83 -12.11
CA PRO A 40 2.31 -8.01 -12.79
C PRO A 40 1.55 -9.26 -12.31
N THR A 41 2.25 -10.25 -11.77
CA THR A 41 1.68 -11.53 -11.30
C THR A 41 2.72 -12.33 -10.50
N VAL A 42 2.29 -13.45 -9.90
CA VAL A 42 3.17 -14.51 -9.36
C VAL A 42 3.27 -15.64 -10.39
N TRP A 43 4.49 -16.16 -10.60
CA TRP A 43 4.77 -17.18 -11.61
C TRP A 43 3.86 -18.41 -11.47
N ARG A 44 3.13 -18.74 -12.55
CA ARG A 44 2.15 -19.85 -12.61
C ARG A 44 1.05 -19.81 -11.55
N ASN A 45 0.80 -18.66 -10.90
CA ASN A 45 -0.21 -18.55 -9.87
C ASN A 45 -0.73 -17.11 -9.75
N HIS A 46 -1.62 -16.71 -10.66
CA HIS A 46 -2.22 -15.38 -10.63
C HIS A 46 -3.18 -15.19 -9.44
N ASP A 47 -3.93 -16.23 -9.07
CA ASP A 47 -4.87 -16.18 -7.95
C ASP A 47 -4.16 -15.84 -6.64
N ARG A 48 -2.93 -16.32 -6.44
CA ARG A 48 -2.10 -15.94 -5.29
C ARG A 48 -1.69 -14.47 -5.31
N PHE A 49 -1.48 -13.90 -6.49
CA PHE A 49 -1.20 -12.47 -6.62
C PHE A 49 -2.44 -11.63 -6.25
N GLU A 50 -3.61 -12.00 -6.76
CA GLU A 50 -4.85 -11.31 -6.43
C GLU A 50 -5.18 -11.43 -4.94
N THR A 51 -5.23 -12.67 -4.41
CA THR A 51 -5.57 -12.93 -3.01
C THR A 51 -4.54 -12.33 -2.05
N GLY A 52 -3.25 -12.45 -2.35
CA GLY A 52 -2.18 -11.99 -1.47
C GLY A 52 -1.99 -10.47 -1.42
N TYR A 53 -2.24 -9.76 -2.52
CA TYR A 53 -1.87 -8.34 -2.62
C TYR A 53 -3.02 -7.40 -2.99
N LEU A 54 -4.06 -7.88 -3.66
CA LEU A 54 -5.10 -7.02 -4.26
C LEU A 54 -6.48 -7.17 -3.62
N SER A 55 -6.72 -8.30 -2.95
CA SER A 55 -8.05 -8.66 -2.45
C SER A 55 -8.39 -8.04 -1.10
N GLN A 56 -7.39 -7.76 -0.26
CA GLN A 56 -7.60 -7.25 1.10
C GLN A 56 -8.29 -5.88 1.09
N PHE A 57 -7.84 -4.98 0.22
CA PHE A 57 -8.44 -3.65 0.05
C PHE A 57 -8.70 -3.36 -1.44
N PRO A 58 -9.96 -3.41 -1.90
CA PRO A 58 -10.29 -3.22 -3.31
C PRO A 58 -9.78 -1.88 -3.85
N GLY A 59 -9.01 -1.93 -4.94
CA GLY A 59 -8.42 -0.73 -5.54
C GLY A 59 -7.01 -0.40 -5.04
N TYR A 60 -6.49 -1.17 -4.08
CA TYR A 60 -5.15 -1.00 -3.54
C TYR A 60 -4.29 -2.25 -3.76
N TYR A 61 -2.98 -2.04 -3.66
CA TYR A 61 -1.98 -3.08 -3.49
C TYR A 61 -1.46 -2.98 -2.05
N VAL A 62 -1.53 -4.06 -1.29
CA VAL A 62 -1.06 -4.10 0.10
C VAL A 62 0.38 -4.59 0.12
N SER A 63 1.30 -3.80 0.71
CA SER A 63 2.72 -4.20 0.77
C SER A 63 2.97 -5.34 1.76
N GLY A 64 2.10 -5.46 2.76
CA GLY A 64 2.27 -6.35 3.92
C GLY A 64 2.93 -5.66 5.11
N ASP A 65 3.35 -4.40 4.95
CA ASP A 65 4.00 -3.62 6.01
C ASP A 65 2.98 -2.82 6.83
N GLY A 66 3.31 -2.62 8.11
CA GLY A 66 2.63 -1.68 8.99
C GLY A 66 3.40 -0.35 9.03
N GLY A 67 2.67 0.76 9.10
CA GLY A 67 3.31 2.07 9.11
C GLY A 67 2.36 3.23 9.35
N TYR A 68 2.91 4.43 9.28
CA TYR A 68 2.15 5.67 9.33
C TYR A 68 2.81 6.76 8.48
N LEU A 69 2.02 7.75 8.09
CA LEU A 69 2.47 9.00 7.50
C LEU A 69 2.42 10.09 8.57
N ASP A 70 3.47 10.89 8.69
CA ASP A 70 3.42 12.09 9.53
C ASP A 70 2.69 13.26 8.83
N GLU A 71 2.57 14.39 9.52
CA GLU A 71 1.88 15.59 9.02
C GLU A 71 2.59 16.21 7.81
N ASP A 72 3.90 15.97 7.66
CA ASP A 72 4.72 16.45 6.56
C ASP A 72 4.74 15.47 5.36
N GLY A 73 4.06 14.34 5.48
CA GLY A 73 3.94 13.30 4.46
C GLY A 73 5.16 12.37 4.36
N TYR A 74 5.96 12.26 5.42
CA TYR A 74 7.02 11.27 5.50
C TYR A 74 6.48 9.92 5.95
N LEU A 75 6.92 8.87 5.26
CA LEU A 75 6.53 7.49 5.56
C LEU A 75 7.47 6.87 6.59
N PHE A 76 6.88 6.21 7.57
CA PHE A 76 7.55 5.39 8.57
C PHE A 76 7.02 3.97 8.50
N ILE A 77 7.93 3.01 8.36
CA ILE A 77 7.65 1.56 8.35
C ILE A 77 8.03 1.00 9.72
N MET A 78 7.21 0.10 10.27
CA MET A 78 7.44 -0.59 11.56
C MET A 78 8.03 -1.99 11.38
#